data_AF-A0A645CTJ6-F1
#
_entry.id   AF-A0A645CTJ6-F1
#
_cell.length_a   1.000
_cell.length_b   1.000
_cell.length_c   1.000
_cell.angle_alpha   90.00
_cell.angle_beta   90.00
_cell.angle_gamma   90.00
#
_symmetry.space_group_name_H-M   'P 1'
#
loop_
_entity.id
_entity.type
_entity.pdbx_description
1 polymer ?
#
loop_
_entity_poly.entity_id
_entity_poly.type
_entity_poly.pdbx_seq_one_letter_code
_entity_poly.pdbx_strand_id
1 'polypeptide(L)'
;MMIVEQGKVVDFTAESGEYVYDKSTEPSLFYGGFGKGLLESLKIIGRRFTFGGDTAKDQRVYYFNTKEIIGNKYGTANPVPFRIVDKNVGLDIDIAIRCYGEYSYKFVDPVLFYKNVCGNVESDYRREEIDSQLKSELLTALQPAFAKVSDLGLRYSALPGHAKEIADALNAELSADWKELRGIAISSFGVSSVTASPEDEERIKQLQQAAALKDPTMAAAVLASAQAQAMQDAAKNENGAFMAFAGMNAAANAGGTNAATLFGMGQQQQQQQPAANGWTCPKCGQTGNTGKFCANCGAAKPEAGGWTCAKCGQTGNTGKFCSNCGAAKP
;
A
#
# COMPACT_ATOMS: atom_id res chain seq x y z
N MET A 1 32.66 -1.51 -18.22
CA MET A 1 33.30 -0.92 -19.40
C MET A 1 32.59 -1.45 -20.64
N MET A 2 32.31 -0.59 -21.62
CA MET A 2 31.68 -0.95 -22.88
C MET A 2 32.56 -0.49 -24.04
N ILE A 3 32.80 -1.35 -25.02
CA ILE A 3 33.56 -1.03 -26.23
C ILE A 3 32.58 -0.88 -27.39
N VAL A 4 32.73 0.22 -28.11
CA VAL A 4 31.91 0.59 -29.26
C VAL A 4 32.79 0.78 -30.47
N GLU A 5 32.41 0.19 -31.60
CA GLU A 5 33.02 0.43 -32.91
C GLU A 5 31.95 0.95 -33.87
N GLN A 6 32.21 2.11 -34.51
CA GLN A 6 31.28 2.73 -35.47
C GLN A 6 29.84 2.87 -34.95
N GLY A 7 29.69 3.22 -33.67
CA GLY A 7 28.39 3.38 -33.02
C GLY A 7 27.66 2.09 -32.68
N LYS A 8 28.31 0.93 -32.80
CA LYS A 8 27.77 -0.37 -32.39
C LYS A 8 28.55 -0.90 -31.21
N VAL A 9 27.84 -1.38 -30.19
CA VAL A 9 28.45 -2.08 -29.05
C VAL A 9 29.06 -3.39 -29.56
N VAL A 10 30.37 -3.55 -29.39
CA VAL A 10 31.10 -4.77 -29.80
C VAL A 10 31.49 -5.64 -28.62
N ASP A 11 31.63 -5.04 -27.44
CA ASP A 11 32.04 -5.77 -26.25
C ASP A 11 31.60 -5.07 -24.95
N PHE A 12 31.45 -5.85 -23.88
CA PHE A 12 31.02 -5.35 -22.58
C PHE A 12 31.55 -6.21 -21.43
N THR A 13 32.10 -5.55 -20.41
CA THR A 13 32.47 -6.18 -19.15
C THR A 13 31.97 -5.37 -17.96
N ALA A 14 31.42 -6.07 -16.96
CA ALA A 14 31.08 -5.51 -15.66
C ALA A 14 32.02 -5.97 -14.54
N GLU A 15 33.03 -6.77 -14.85
CA GLU A 15 33.98 -7.29 -13.88
C GLU A 15 35.12 -6.30 -13.64
N SER A 16 35.52 -6.20 -12.37
CA SER A 16 36.70 -5.42 -11.97
C SER A 16 37.94 -6.26 -12.24
N GLY A 17 38.90 -5.72 -13.00
CA GLY A 17 40.16 -6.41 -13.26
C GLY A 17 40.84 -5.92 -14.54
N GLU A 18 41.91 -6.61 -14.91
CA GLU A 18 42.55 -6.43 -16.20
C GLU A 18 41.67 -7.00 -17.30
N TYR A 19 41.46 -6.22 -18.36
CA TYR A 19 40.63 -6.61 -19.50
C TYR A 19 41.46 -6.57 -20.78
N VAL A 20 41.67 -7.74 -21.39
CA VAL A 20 42.35 -7.87 -22.67
C VAL A 20 41.29 -7.99 -23.76
N TYR A 21 41.16 -6.95 -24.59
CA TYR A 21 40.28 -6.98 -25.75
C TYR A 21 41.00 -7.63 -26.93
N ASP A 22 40.55 -8.84 -27.32
CA ASP A 22 41.04 -9.55 -28.49
C ASP A 22 40.01 -9.48 -29.63
N LYS A 23 40.41 -8.91 -30.78
CA LYS A 23 39.58 -8.79 -31.98
C LYS A 23 39.34 -10.13 -32.69
N SER A 24 40.09 -11.18 -32.35
CA SER A 24 40.08 -12.48 -33.03
C SER A 24 39.08 -13.50 -32.46
N THR A 25 38.60 -13.30 -31.24
CA THR A 25 37.64 -14.18 -30.56
C THR A 25 36.22 -13.62 -30.57
N GLU A 26 35.23 -14.47 -30.26
CA GLU A 26 33.85 -14.06 -29.99
C GLU A 26 33.81 -12.99 -28.86
N PRO A 27 32.77 -12.14 -28.77
CA PRO A 27 32.69 -11.11 -27.74
C PRO A 27 32.92 -11.69 -26.34
N SER A 28 33.85 -11.09 -25.60
CA SER A 28 34.26 -11.52 -24.25
C SER A 28 33.27 -10.98 -23.22
N LEU A 29 32.10 -11.62 -23.13
CA LEU A 29 30.99 -11.14 -22.31
C LEU A 29 31.09 -11.61 -20.85
N PHE A 30 31.74 -10.80 -20.01
CA PHE A 30 31.83 -11.04 -18.57
C PHE A 30 30.78 -10.22 -17.80
N TYR A 31 29.71 -10.89 -17.36
CA TYR A 31 28.57 -10.27 -16.68
C TYR A 31 28.67 -10.39 -15.15
N GLY A 32 29.54 -9.60 -14.53
CA GLY A 32 29.53 -9.42 -13.08
C GLY A 32 28.28 -8.65 -12.61
N GLY A 33 27.32 -9.32 -11.97
CA GLY A 33 26.26 -8.68 -11.17
C GLY A 33 25.05 -8.07 -11.91
N PHE A 34 24.99 -8.11 -13.24
CA PHE A 34 23.82 -7.68 -14.03
C PHE A 34 22.90 -8.86 -14.39
N GLY A 35 21.58 -8.63 -14.45
CA GLY A 35 20.56 -9.67 -14.65
C GLY A 35 20.45 -10.19 -16.09
N LYS A 36 19.57 -11.19 -16.30
CA LYS A 36 19.31 -11.85 -17.61
C LYS A 36 18.99 -10.89 -18.77
N GLY A 37 18.48 -9.68 -18.48
CA GLY A 37 18.12 -8.67 -19.49
C GLY A 37 19.29 -8.20 -20.34
N LEU A 38 20.48 -8.01 -19.75
CA LEU A 38 21.69 -7.61 -20.48
C LEU A 38 22.04 -8.64 -21.58
N LEU A 39 21.83 -9.92 -21.29
CA LEU A 39 22.10 -11.03 -22.20
C LEU A 39 21.15 -11.01 -23.41
N GLU A 40 19.90 -10.57 -23.24
CA GLU A 40 18.94 -10.42 -24.34
C GLU A 40 19.24 -9.18 -25.19
N SER A 41 19.54 -8.05 -24.54
CA SER A 41 19.97 -6.82 -25.21
C SER A 41 21.21 -7.07 -26.10
N LEU A 42 22.13 -7.90 -25.62
CA LEU A 42 23.32 -8.30 -26.37
C LEU A 42 23.05 -9.35 -27.46
N LYS A 43 22.07 -10.26 -27.31
CA LYS A 43 21.65 -11.18 -28.39
C LYS A 43 21.06 -10.47 -29.59
N ILE A 44 20.37 -9.35 -29.38
CA ILE A 44 19.89 -8.47 -30.45
C ILE A 44 21.08 -7.88 -31.24
N ILE A 45 22.22 -7.71 -30.58
CA ILE A 45 23.45 -7.16 -31.16
C ILE A 45 24.34 -8.26 -31.78
N GLY A 46 24.29 -9.48 -31.24
CA GLY A 46 25.20 -10.60 -31.49
C GLY A 46 25.11 -11.33 -32.84
N ARG A 47 24.54 -10.74 -33.90
CA ARG A 47 24.70 -11.25 -35.27
C ARG A 47 25.77 -10.42 -35.97
N ARG A 48 27.05 -10.76 -35.78
CA ARG A 48 28.17 -10.07 -36.43
C ARG A 48 27.92 -9.99 -37.95
N PHE A 49 27.83 -8.76 -38.43
CA PHE A 49 27.81 -8.40 -39.84
C PHE A 49 29.12 -8.86 -40.49
N THR A 50 28.97 -9.64 -41.56
CA THR A 50 30.00 -10.05 -42.50
C THR A 50 30.29 -8.94 -43.53
N PHE A 51 30.94 -7.84 -43.16
CA PHE A 51 31.45 -6.85 -44.13
C PHE A 51 32.71 -6.23 -43.51
N GLY A 52 33.91 -6.40 -44.06
CA GLY A 52 34.32 -5.96 -45.39
C GLY A 52 35.04 -4.63 -45.21
N GLY A 53 36.37 -4.62 -45.43
CA GLY A 53 37.30 -3.62 -44.93
C GLY A 53 36.89 -2.15 -45.11
N ASP A 54 36.98 -1.40 -44.02
CA ASP A 54 37.11 0.05 -44.09
C ASP A 54 38.10 0.54 -43.02
N THR A 55 38.86 1.57 -43.37
CA THR A 55 40.21 1.84 -42.83
C THR A 55 40.22 2.90 -41.72
N ALA A 56 39.05 3.44 -41.36
CA ALA A 56 38.88 4.31 -40.20
C ALA A 56 37.85 3.70 -39.24
N LYS A 57 38.32 3.12 -38.13
CA LYS A 57 37.46 2.60 -37.07
C LYS A 57 37.43 3.61 -35.93
N ASP A 58 36.38 4.44 -35.87
CA ASP A 58 36.06 5.17 -34.64
C ASP A 58 35.73 4.13 -33.57
N GLN A 59 36.66 3.96 -32.63
CA GLN A 59 36.56 3.03 -31.51
C GLN A 59 36.53 3.84 -30.22
N ARG A 60 35.50 3.60 -29.41
CA ARG A 60 35.27 4.31 -28.16
C ARG A 60 35.11 3.33 -27.02
N VAL A 61 35.57 3.76 -25.85
CA VAL A 61 35.40 3.03 -24.59
C VAL A 61 34.57 3.89 -23.66
N TYR A 62 33.41 3.36 -23.26
CA TYR A 62 32.51 4.02 -22.33
C TYR A 62 32.55 3.36 -20.96
N TYR A 63 32.57 4.21 -19.93
CA TYR A 63 32.45 3.81 -18.54
C TYR A 63 31.11 4.27 -18.00
N PHE A 64 30.36 3.35 -17.41
CA PHE A 64 29.06 3.62 -16.81
C PHE A 64 29.19 3.54 -15.29
N ASN A 65 28.64 4.52 -14.59
CA ASN A 65 28.54 4.47 -13.14
C ASN A 65 27.42 3.52 -12.74
N THR A 66 27.77 2.35 -12.21
CA THR A 66 26.80 1.32 -11.78
C THR A 66 26.27 1.55 -10.36
N LYS A 67 26.83 2.54 -9.64
CA LYS A 67 26.34 2.93 -8.32
C LYS A 67 25.02 3.67 -8.46
N GLU A 68 24.32 3.73 -7.35
CA GLU A 68 23.10 4.50 -7.21
C GLU A 68 23.37 6.00 -7.40
N ILE A 69 22.56 6.62 -8.26
CA ILE A 69 22.56 8.06 -8.52
C ILE A 69 21.54 8.68 -7.59
N ILE A 70 22.03 9.33 -6.53
CA ILE A 70 21.24 9.90 -5.44
C ILE A 70 20.95 11.40 -5.66
N GLY A 71 20.02 11.95 -4.85
CA GLY A 71 19.76 13.39 -4.77
C GLY A 71 18.86 13.94 -5.89
N ASN A 72 18.10 13.09 -6.58
CA ASN A 72 17.18 13.56 -7.61
C ASN A 72 15.90 14.06 -6.97
N LYS A 73 15.68 15.37 -6.97
CA LYS A 73 14.51 15.99 -6.34
C LYS A 73 13.31 15.96 -7.27
N TYR A 74 12.15 15.62 -6.71
CA TYR A 74 10.88 15.72 -7.42
C TYR A 74 9.86 16.52 -6.59
N GLY A 75 8.85 17.04 -7.27
CA GLY A 75 7.75 17.73 -6.64
C GLY A 75 6.58 17.82 -7.61
N THR A 76 5.37 17.58 -7.11
CA THR A 76 4.14 17.67 -7.89
C THR A 76 3.75 19.13 -8.04
N ALA A 77 4.03 19.74 -9.20
CA ALA A 77 3.64 21.13 -9.46
C ALA A 77 2.11 21.31 -9.40
N ASN A 78 1.39 20.37 -10.02
CA ASN A 78 -0.06 20.26 -9.94
C ASN A 78 -0.44 19.21 -8.89
N PRO A 79 -1.56 19.39 -8.15
CA PRO A 79 -2.08 18.35 -7.28
C PRO A 79 -2.32 17.04 -8.03
N VAL A 80 -2.03 15.95 -7.35
CA VAL A 80 -2.28 14.58 -7.81
C VAL A 80 -3.49 14.04 -7.03
N PRO A 81 -4.48 13.43 -7.70
CA PRO A 81 -5.58 12.78 -7.00
C PRO A 81 -5.07 11.58 -6.19
N PHE A 82 -5.56 11.45 -4.96
CA PHE A 82 -5.28 10.35 -4.06
C PHE A 82 -6.57 9.89 -3.41
N ARG A 83 -6.92 8.62 -3.61
CA ARG A 83 -8.11 8.02 -3.04
C ARG A 83 -7.88 7.69 -1.57
N ILE A 84 -8.84 8.03 -0.72
CA ILE A 84 -8.85 7.67 0.69
C ILE A 84 -10.01 6.73 0.93
N VAL A 85 -9.67 5.50 1.32
CA VAL A 85 -10.65 4.49 1.73
C VAL A 85 -10.46 4.21 3.23
N ASP A 86 -11.40 4.65 4.06
CA ASP A 86 -11.47 4.31 5.48
C ASP A 86 -12.72 3.47 5.76
N LYS A 87 -12.50 2.15 5.87
CA LYS A 87 -13.56 1.16 6.09
C LYS A 87 -14.23 1.29 7.46
N ASN A 88 -13.55 1.86 8.46
CA ASN A 88 -14.11 1.98 9.81
C ASN A 88 -15.27 2.99 9.83
N VAL A 89 -15.18 4.02 8.99
CA VAL A 89 -16.15 5.12 8.93
C VAL A 89 -17.00 5.11 7.67
N GLY A 90 -16.68 4.23 6.70
CA GLY A 90 -17.34 4.13 5.41
C GLY A 90 -17.00 5.29 4.48
N LEU A 91 -15.78 5.82 4.60
CA LEU A 91 -15.29 6.94 3.80
C LEU A 91 -14.58 6.41 2.55
N ASP A 92 -15.03 6.83 1.37
CA ASP A 92 -14.37 6.60 0.08
C ASP A 92 -14.45 7.90 -0.71
N ILE A 93 -13.34 8.65 -0.72
CA ILE A 93 -13.26 9.97 -1.36
C ILE A 93 -11.92 10.12 -2.07
N ASP A 94 -11.91 10.91 -3.14
CA ASP A 94 -10.67 11.38 -3.76
C ASP A 94 -10.31 12.76 -3.22
N ILE A 95 -9.02 12.95 -2.91
CA ILE A 95 -8.48 14.23 -2.49
C ILE A 95 -7.32 14.65 -3.39
N ALA A 96 -7.06 15.95 -3.45
CA ALA A 96 -5.95 16.50 -4.20
C ALA A 96 -4.74 16.67 -3.28
N ILE A 97 -3.69 15.87 -3.50
CA ILE A 97 -2.44 15.95 -2.73
C ILE A 97 -1.33 16.60 -3.53
N ARG A 98 -0.46 17.34 -2.83
CA ARG A 98 0.85 17.74 -3.32
C ARG A 98 1.91 17.03 -2.49
N CYS A 99 2.93 16.51 -3.15
CA CYS A 99 4.06 15.92 -2.46
C CYS A 99 5.38 16.29 -3.15
N TYR A 100 6.43 16.31 -2.35
CA TYR A 100 7.79 16.45 -2.83
C TYR A 100 8.72 15.53 -2.04
N GLY A 101 9.88 15.29 -2.62
CA GLY A 101 10.90 14.48 -2.00
C GLY A 101 12.07 14.26 -2.95
N GLU A 102 12.72 13.12 -2.78
CA GLU A 102 13.84 12.71 -3.61
C GLU A 102 13.76 11.25 -3.98
N TYR A 103 14.35 10.91 -5.10
CA TYR A 103 14.47 9.54 -5.57
C TYR A 103 15.89 9.28 -6.03
N SER A 104 16.22 8.01 -6.11
CA SER A 104 17.47 7.54 -6.67
C SER A 104 17.22 6.43 -7.67
N TYR A 105 18.11 6.32 -8.64
CA TYR A 105 18.03 5.30 -9.66
C TYR A 105 19.42 4.74 -9.94
N LYS A 106 19.47 3.59 -10.59
CA LYS A 106 20.71 2.95 -11.00
C LYS A 106 20.54 2.31 -12.38
N PHE A 107 21.68 2.05 -13.01
CA PHE A 107 21.71 1.25 -14.21
C PHE A 107 21.37 -0.21 -13.91
N VAL A 108 20.51 -0.80 -14.74
CA VAL A 108 20.23 -2.24 -14.80
C VAL A 108 20.68 -2.84 -16.13
N ASP A 109 20.76 -2.03 -17.19
CA ASP A 109 21.29 -2.42 -18.49
C ASP A 109 21.92 -1.20 -19.20
N PRO A 110 23.25 -1.02 -19.08
CA PRO A 110 23.95 0.06 -19.76
C PRO A 110 23.86 0.02 -21.29
N VAL A 111 23.64 -1.16 -21.89
CA VAL A 111 23.57 -1.35 -23.34
C VAL A 111 22.29 -0.72 -23.89
N LEU A 112 21.17 -0.92 -23.20
CA LEU A 112 19.90 -0.27 -23.54
C LEU A 112 20.01 1.25 -23.44
N PHE A 113 20.65 1.75 -22.39
CA PHE A 113 20.86 3.19 -22.24
C PHE A 113 21.70 3.78 -23.38
N TYR A 114 22.82 3.14 -23.71
CA TYR A 114 23.67 3.58 -24.81
C TYR A 114 22.89 3.63 -26.13
N LYS A 115 22.14 2.58 -26.44
CA LYS A 115 21.42 2.45 -27.70
C LYS A 115 20.26 3.44 -27.84
N ASN A 116 19.49 3.63 -26.78
CA ASN A 116 18.19 4.32 -26.85
C ASN A 116 18.21 5.74 -26.26
N VAL A 117 19.29 6.15 -25.58
CA VAL A 117 19.36 7.45 -24.90
C VAL A 117 20.51 8.31 -25.42
N CYS A 118 21.76 7.90 -25.19
CA CYS A 118 22.90 8.80 -25.40
C CYS A 118 23.65 8.58 -26.72
N GLY A 119 23.65 7.36 -27.26
CA GLY A 119 24.39 7.03 -28.49
C GLY A 119 25.88 7.38 -28.42
N ASN A 120 26.46 7.78 -29.56
CA ASN A 120 27.86 8.19 -29.64
C ASN A 120 28.09 9.57 -29.04
N VAL A 121 28.35 9.61 -27.73
CA VAL A 121 28.78 10.84 -27.03
C VAL A 121 30.27 11.06 -27.25
N GLU A 122 30.68 12.32 -27.48
CA GLU A 122 32.09 12.69 -27.72
C GLU A 122 32.94 12.71 -26.44
N SER A 123 32.38 13.21 -25.32
CA SER A 123 33.07 13.25 -24.02
C SER A 123 32.28 12.52 -22.93
N ASP A 124 31.48 13.25 -22.17
CA ASP A 124 30.81 12.82 -20.96
C ASP A 124 29.31 13.08 -21.06
N TYR A 125 28.52 12.08 -20.65
CA TYR A 125 27.08 12.20 -20.52
C TYR A 125 26.72 12.33 -19.05
N ARG A 126 26.22 13.50 -18.65
CA ARG A 126 25.89 13.78 -17.24
C ARG A 126 24.40 13.59 -16.97
N ARG A 127 24.09 13.39 -15.69
CA ARG A 127 22.71 13.30 -15.16
C ARG A 127 21.82 14.45 -15.65
N GLU A 128 22.39 15.66 -15.74
CA GLU A 128 21.69 16.88 -16.15
C GLU A 128 21.07 16.80 -17.56
N GLU A 129 21.64 15.98 -18.45
CA GLU A 129 21.16 15.80 -19.83
C GLU A 129 19.83 15.03 -19.92
N ILE A 130 19.48 14.25 -18.89
CA ILE A 130 18.26 13.41 -18.87
C ILE A 130 17.30 13.76 -17.72
N ASP A 131 17.74 14.58 -16.77
CA ASP A 131 17.01 14.86 -15.53
C ASP A 131 15.58 15.36 -15.77
N SER A 132 15.39 16.25 -16.75
CA SER A 132 14.08 16.81 -17.10
C SER A 132 13.11 15.74 -17.62
N GLN A 133 13.59 14.86 -18.50
CA GLN A 133 12.82 13.75 -19.07
C GLN A 133 12.44 12.75 -17.98
N LEU A 134 13.40 12.31 -17.16
CA LEU A 134 13.14 11.36 -16.07
C LEU A 134 12.15 11.92 -15.05
N LYS A 135 12.27 13.21 -14.71
CA LYS A 135 11.34 13.87 -13.79
C LYS A 135 9.93 13.91 -14.37
N SER A 136 9.78 14.18 -15.67
CA SER A 136 8.48 14.16 -16.34
C SER A 136 7.86 12.77 -16.30
N GLU A 137 8.60 11.74 -16.70
CA GLU A 137 8.17 10.34 -16.69
C GLU A 137 7.77 9.87 -15.28
N LEU A 138 8.59 10.21 -14.28
CA LEU A 138 8.31 9.89 -12.87
C LEU A 138 6.98 10.51 -12.39
N LEU A 139 6.73 11.79 -12.70
CA LEU A 139 5.52 12.48 -12.27
C LEU A 139 4.26 11.91 -12.97
N THR A 140 4.38 11.48 -14.23
CA THR A 140 3.31 10.78 -14.94
C THR A 140 3.01 9.42 -14.31
N ALA A 141 4.04 8.64 -13.96
CA ALA A 141 3.90 7.34 -13.31
C ALA A 141 3.47 7.43 -11.84
N LEU A 142 3.62 8.59 -11.19
CA LEU A 142 3.27 8.76 -9.79
C LEU A 142 1.77 8.60 -9.51
N GLN A 143 0.91 9.04 -10.43
CA GLN A 143 -0.54 8.93 -10.26
C GLN A 143 -1.03 7.47 -10.19
N PRO A 144 -0.73 6.58 -11.16
CA PRO A 144 -1.12 5.18 -11.08
C PRO A 144 -0.40 4.43 -9.94
N ALA A 145 0.83 4.82 -9.59
CA ALA A 145 1.52 4.26 -8.42
C ALA A 145 0.77 4.58 -7.11
N PHE A 146 0.34 5.83 -6.93
CA PHE A 146 -0.48 6.22 -5.78
C PHE A 146 -1.85 5.54 -5.75
N ALA A 147 -2.49 5.34 -6.89
CA ALA A 147 -3.74 4.57 -6.95
C ALA A 147 -3.54 3.15 -6.39
N LYS A 148 -2.50 2.44 -6.84
CA LYS A 148 -2.15 1.09 -6.34
C LYS A 148 -1.88 1.07 -4.83
N VAL A 149 -1.17 2.07 -4.32
CA VAL A 149 -0.86 2.19 -2.89
C VAL A 149 -2.10 2.57 -2.07
N SER A 150 -2.99 3.39 -2.62
CA SER A 150 -4.23 3.81 -1.97
C SER A 150 -5.23 2.66 -1.77
N ASP A 151 -5.24 1.66 -2.67
CA ASP A 151 -6.07 0.46 -2.54
C ASP A 151 -5.70 -0.40 -1.32
N LEU A 152 -4.51 -0.18 -0.74
CA LEU A 152 -4.11 -0.79 0.54
C LEU A 152 -4.80 -0.16 1.76
N GLY A 153 -5.63 0.88 1.56
CA GLY A 153 -6.30 1.62 2.63
C GLY A 153 -5.37 2.56 3.39
N LEU A 154 -4.27 2.98 2.75
CA LEU A 154 -3.30 3.89 3.35
C LEU A 154 -3.81 5.33 3.31
N ARG A 155 -3.58 6.06 4.42
CA ARG A 155 -3.84 7.49 4.48
C ARG A 155 -2.70 8.24 3.78
N TYR A 156 -3.02 9.39 3.15
CA TYR A 156 -2.01 10.21 2.50
C TYR A 156 -0.85 10.63 3.43
N SER A 157 -1.16 10.84 4.72
CA SER A 157 -0.17 11.18 5.75
C SER A 157 0.79 10.03 6.08
N ALA A 158 0.43 8.79 5.74
CA ALA A 158 1.26 7.61 5.96
C ALA A 158 2.24 7.36 4.80
N LEU A 159 2.08 8.03 3.65
CA LEU A 159 2.92 7.82 2.46
C LEU A 159 4.44 7.90 2.74
N PRO A 160 4.96 8.82 3.58
CA PRO A 160 6.39 8.82 3.94
C PRO A 160 6.89 7.51 4.57
N GLY A 161 6.02 6.78 5.29
CA GLY A 161 6.33 5.49 5.89
C GLY A 161 6.27 4.30 4.91
N HIS A 162 5.74 4.50 3.71
CA HIS A 162 5.53 3.47 2.68
C HIS A 162 6.35 3.73 1.41
N ALA A 163 7.53 4.32 1.60
CA ALA A 163 8.50 4.61 0.54
C ALA A 163 8.81 3.39 -0.35
N LYS A 164 8.91 2.20 0.25
CA LYS A 164 9.25 0.97 -0.46
C LYS A 164 8.11 0.53 -1.39
N GLU A 165 6.89 0.51 -0.89
CA GLU A 165 5.70 0.13 -1.65
C GLU A 165 5.46 1.09 -2.81
N ILE A 166 5.73 2.38 -2.61
CA ILE A 166 5.68 3.38 -3.67
C ILE A 166 6.78 3.13 -4.71
N ALA A 167 8.02 2.86 -4.28
CA ALA A 167 9.12 2.54 -5.20
C ALA A 167 8.84 1.29 -6.04
N ASP A 168 8.26 0.25 -5.44
CA ASP A 168 7.87 -0.99 -6.13
C ASP A 168 6.74 -0.72 -7.14
N ALA A 169 5.72 0.05 -6.75
CA ALA A 169 4.64 0.45 -7.64
C ALA A 169 5.13 1.31 -8.82
N LEU A 170 6.05 2.24 -8.58
CA LEU A 170 6.70 3.05 -9.61
C LEU A 170 7.56 2.22 -10.55
N ASN A 171 8.37 1.28 -10.04
CA ASN A 171 9.18 0.40 -10.87
C ASN A 171 8.33 -0.53 -11.77
N ALA A 172 7.15 -0.92 -11.28
CA ALA A 172 6.19 -1.67 -12.09
C ALA A 172 5.60 -0.79 -13.20
N GLU A 173 5.25 0.46 -12.88
CA GLU A 173 4.68 1.41 -13.86
C GLU A 173 5.70 1.84 -14.92
N LEU A 174 6.93 2.17 -14.49
CA LEU A 174 8.01 2.65 -15.34
C LEU A 174 8.79 1.52 -16.02
N SER A 175 8.37 0.26 -15.93
CA SER A 175 9.15 -0.86 -16.46
C SER A 175 9.44 -0.72 -17.97
N ALA A 176 8.42 -0.36 -18.76
CA ALA A 176 8.60 -0.18 -20.20
C ALA A 176 9.58 0.97 -20.51
N ASP A 177 9.36 2.15 -19.91
CA ASP A 177 10.13 3.35 -20.24
C ASP A 177 11.53 3.35 -19.61
N TRP A 178 11.67 2.89 -18.37
CA TRP A 178 12.94 2.97 -17.64
C TRP A 178 13.73 1.69 -17.78
N LYS A 179 13.13 0.54 -17.50
CA LYS A 179 13.88 -0.73 -17.46
C LYS A 179 14.13 -1.28 -18.86
N GLU A 180 13.12 -1.34 -19.72
CA GLU A 180 13.20 -1.98 -21.04
C GLU A 180 13.72 -1.02 -22.13
N LEU A 181 13.33 0.25 -22.07
CA LEU A 181 13.79 1.23 -23.05
C LEU A 181 15.12 1.88 -22.63
N ARG A 182 15.26 2.32 -21.37
CA ARG A 182 16.43 3.09 -20.91
C ARG A 182 17.47 2.27 -20.14
N GLY A 183 17.15 1.05 -19.70
CA GLY A 183 18.08 0.25 -18.89
C GLY A 183 18.40 0.84 -17.51
N ILE A 184 17.48 1.60 -16.91
CA ILE A 184 17.56 2.13 -15.54
C ILE A 184 16.38 1.66 -14.70
N ALA A 185 16.52 1.72 -13.37
CA ALA A 185 15.44 1.41 -12.44
C ALA A 185 15.54 2.27 -11.18
N ILE A 186 14.41 2.51 -10.52
CA ILE A 186 14.38 3.22 -9.23
C ILE A 186 15.01 2.31 -8.18
N SER A 187 15.99 2.84 -7.46
CA SER A 187 16.61 2.17 -6.31
C SER A 187 15.87 2.50 -5.02
N SER A 188 15.55 3.79 -4.83
CA SER A 188 14.80 4.27 -3.67
C SER A 188 13.92 5.45 -4.05
N PHE A 189 12.83 5.61 -3.32
CA PHE A 189 11.90 6.72 -3.45
C PHE A 189 11.55 7.25 -2.06
N GLY A 190 11.77 8.52 -1.82
CA GLY A 190 11.52 9.17 -0.55
C GLY A 190 10.48 10.27 -0.69
N VAL A 191 9.46 10.23 0.17
CA VAL A 191 8.45 11.29 0.28
C VAL A 191 8.78 12.12 1.51
N SER A 192 9.21 13.37 1.32
CA SER A 192 9.57 14.25 2.44
C SER A 192 8.34 14.90 3.06
N SER A 193 7.35 15.26 2.25
CA SER A 193 6.10 15.86 2.72
C SER A 193 4.97 15.56 1.75
N VAL A 194 3.78 15.39 2.31
CA VAL A 194 2.51 15.28 1.59
C VAL A 194 1.52 16.20 2.24
N THR A 195 0.93 17.10 1.46
CA THR A 195 -0.12 18.01 1.90
C THR A 195 -1.35 17.80 1.05
N ALA A 196 -2.52 17.75 1.70
CA ALA A 196 -3.79 17.78 0.99
C ALA A 196 -4.19 19.24 0.76
N SER A 197 -5.15 19.49 -0.13
CA SER A 197 -5.73 20.82 -0.27
C SER A 197 -6.41 21.25 1.05
N PRO A 198 -6.42 22.53 1.44
CA PRO A 198 -7.08 22.97 2.67
C PRO A 198 -8.57 22.60 2.72
N GLU A 199 -9.24 22.62 1.56
CA GLU A 199 -10.63 22.21 1.41
C GLU A 199 -10.80 20.71 1.71
N ASP A 200 -9.92 19.87 1.15
CA ASP A 200 -9.93 18.43 1.41
C ASP A 200 -9.58 18.11 2.88
N GLU A 201 -8.64 18.82 3.49
CA GLU A 201 -8.30 18.64 4.89
C GLU A 201 -9.47 18.96 5.82
N GLU A 202 -10.16 20.07 5.56
CA GLU A 202 -11.34 20.47 6.32
C GLU A 202 -12.48 19.46 6.13
N ARG A 203 -12.72 19.04 4.88
CA ARG A 203 -13.70 18.01 4.56
C ARG A 203 -13.39 16.68 5.26
N ILE A 204 -12.13 16.24 5.25
CA ILE A 204 -11.70 15.03 5.97
C ILE A 204 -11.98 15.17 7.46
N LYS A 205 -11.62 16.30 8.09
CA LYS A 205 -11.86 16.54 9.52
C LYS A 205 -13.35 16.48 9.84
N GLN A 206 -14.19 17.12 9.05
CA GLN A 206 -15.64 17.12 9.22
C GLN A 206 -16.23 15.71 9.07
N LEU A 207 -15.79 14.94 8.06
CA LEU A 207 -16.26 13.57 7.86
C LEU A 207 -15.78 12.62 8.97
N GLN A 208 -14.56 12.78 9.46
CA GLN A 208 -14.04 12.04 10.60
C GLN A 208 -14.79 12.39 11.89
N GLN A 209 -15.09 13.66 12.11
CA GLN A 209 -15.89 14.11 13.25
C GLN A 209 -17.32 13.56 13.17
N ALA A 210 -17.98 13.68 12.01
CA ALA A 210 -19.31 13.12 11.79
C ALA A 210 -19.34 11.60 11.98
N ALA A 211 -18.27 10.91 11.57
CA ALA A 211 -18.15 9.49 11.80
C ALA A 211 -17.91 9.12 13.26
N ALA A 212 -17.11 9.90 14.01
CA ALA A 212 -16.95 9.72 15.45
C ALA A 212 -18.27 9.90 16.20
N LEU A 213 -19.13 10.81 15.74
CA LEU A 213 -20.48 11.03 16.30
C LEU A 213 -21.48 9.89 15.99
N LYS A 214 -21.14 8.92 15.13
CA LYS A 214 -21.96 7.72 14.95
C LYS A 214 -21.91 6.80 16.18
N ASP A 215 -20.81 6.86 16.93
CA ASP A 215 -20.69 6.18 18.22
C ASP A 215 -21.46 7.00 19.29
N PRO A 216 -22.52 6.44 19.91
CA PRO A 216 -23.35 7.18 20.87
C PRO A 216 -22.57 7.70 22.08
N THR A 217 -21.54 6.98 22.52
CA THR A 217 -20.66 7.35 23.63
C THR A 217 -19.77 8.54 23.26
N MET A 218 -19.21 8.55 22.05
CA MET A 218 -18.43 9.68 21.54
C MET A 218 -19.33 10.90 21.26
N ALA A 219 -20.53 10.69 20.71
CA ALA A 219 -21.51 11.75 20.52
C ALA A 219 -21.88 12.43 21.85
N ALA A 220 -22.10 11.62 22.89
CA ALA A 220 -22.38 12.11 24.22
C ALA A 220 -21.20 12.89 24.82
N ALA A 221 -19.96 12.41 24.62
CA ALA A 221 -18.76 13.11 25.07
C ALA A 221 -18.57 14.47 24.38
N VAL A 222 -18.77 14.53 23.06
CA VAL A 222 -18.69 15.80 22.30
C VAL A 222 -19.77 16.76 22.78
N LEU A 223 -21.02 16.32 22.93
CA LEU A 223 -22.09 17.16 23.45
C LEU A 223 -21.83 17.67 24.87
N ALA A 224 -21.34 16.80 25.76
CA ALA A 224 -20.96 17.18 27.12
C ALA A 224 -19.83 18.22 27.13
N SER A 225 -18.83 18.07 26.26
CA SER A 225 -17.74 19.06 26.13
C SER A 225 -18.21 20.40 25.59
N ALA A 226 -19.09 20.42 24.59
CA ALA A 226 -19.65 21.64 24.03
C ALA A 226 -20.54 22.36 25.04
N GLN A 227 -21.32 21.62 25.83
CA GLN A 227 -22.13 22.14 26.93
C GLN A 227 -21.25 22.72 28.04
N ALA A 228 -20.16 22.04 28.42
CA ALA A 228 -19.21 22.54 29.40
C ALA A 228 -18.52 23.83 28.92
N GLN A 229 -18.09 23.88 27.66
CA GLN A 229 -17.48 25.06 27.04
C GLN A 229 -18.46 26.23 27.01
N ALA A 230 -19.71 26.00 26.58
CA ALA A 230 -20.75 27.02 26.59
C ALA A 230 -21.03 27.56 28.00
N MET A 231 -20.99 26.69 29.03
CA MET A 231 -21.14 27.10 30.42
C MET A 231 -19.94 27.92 30.91
N GLN A 232 -18.71 27.57 30.52
CA GLN A 232 -17.51 28.34 30.84
C GLN A 232 -17.53 29.73 30.19
N ASP A 233 -17.93 29.82 28.92
CA ASP A 233 -17.97 31.09 28.20
C ASP A 233 -19.14 31.99 28.63
N ALA A 234 -20.25 31.37 29.06
CA ALA A 234 -21.34 32.07 29.74
C ALA A 234 -20.95 32.51 31.16
N ALA A 235 -20.16 31.73 31.90
CA ALA A 235 -19.66 32.12 33.23
C ALA A 235 -18.64 33.28 33.17
N LYS A 236 -17.90 33.42 32.07
CA LYS A 236 -17.04 34.58 31.80
C LYS A 236 -17.81 35.86 31.46
N ASN A 237 -19.11 35.76 31.15
CA ASN A 237 -19.98 36.89 30.84
C ASN A 237 -21.11 36.98 31.87
N GLU A 238 -21.03 37.95 32.79
CA GLU A 238 -21.98 38.09 33.92
C GLU A 238 -23.47 38.10 33.51
N ASN A 239 -23.80 38.59 32.30
CA ASN A 239 -25.16 38.58 31.74
C ASN A 239 -25.50 37.34 30.88
N GLY A 240 -24.52 36.52 30.51
CA GLY A 240 -24.66 35.34 29.64
C GLY A 240 -25.05 34.07 30.40
N ALA A 241 -24.61 33.93 31.65
CA ALA A 241 -24.89 32.77 32.49
C ALA A 241 -26.40 32.51 32.70
N PHE A 242 -27.20 33.57 32.88
CA PHE A 242 -28.64 33.46 33.06
C PHE A 242 -29.36 32.99 31.78
N MET A 243 -28.99 33.54 30.61
CA MET A 243 -29.55 33.14 29.32
C MET A 243 -29.13 31.74 28.90
N ALA A 244 -27.89 31.34 29.18
CA ALA A 244 -27.41 29.99 28.92
C ALA A 244 -28.14 28.95 29.79
N PHE A 245 -28.35 29.26 31.08
CA PHE A 245 -29.07 28.37 31.99
C PHE A 245 -30.57 28.27 31.64
N ALA A 246 -31.21 29.39 31.27
CA ALA A 246 -32.59 29.41 30.81
C ALA A 246 -32.78 28.63 29.49
N GLY A 247 -31.86 28.78 28.53
CA GLY A 247 -31.88 28.06 27.27
C GLY A 247 -31.66 26.55 27.44
N MET A 248 -30.79 26.17 28.36
CA MET A 248 -30.52 24.75 28.65
C MET A 248 -31.69 24.07 29.35
N ASN A 249 -32.36 24.78 30.26
CA ASN A 249 -33.56 24.26 30.94
C ASN A 249 -34.77 24.18 29.98
N ALA A 250 -34.87 25.10 29.01
CA ALA A 250 -35.86 25.04 27.95
C ALA A 250 -35.60 23.87 26.97
N ALA A 251 -34.34 23.65 26.56
CA ALA A 251 -33.97 22.54 25.68
C ALA A 251 -34.21 21.16 26.34
N ALA A 252 -33.97 21.05 27.64
CA ALA A 252 -34.26 19.84 28.41
C ALA A 252 -35.77 19.55 28.52
N ASN A 253 -36.62 20.58 28.64
CA ASN A 253 -38.08 20.44 28.71
C ASN A 253 -38.75 20.24 27.34
N ALA A 254 -38.12 20.71 26.25
CA ALA A 254 -38.66 20.59 24.89
C ALA A 254 -38.36 19.24 24.21
N GLY A 255 -37.80 18.27 24.93
CA GLY A 255 -37.47 16.94 24.39
C GLY A 255 -36.13 16.87 23.63
N GLY A 256 -35.22 17.82 23.86
CA GLY A 256 -33.87 17.75 23.31
C GLY A 256 -33.07 16.56 23.86
N THR A 257 -32.40 15.82 22.99
CA THR A 257 -31.49 14.72 23.36
C THR A 257 -30.32 15.25 24.19
N ASN A 258 -30.33 14.94 25.49
CA ASN A 258 -29.27 15.31 26.42
C ASN A 258 -28.09 14.32 26.39
N ALA A 259 -26.88 14.78 26.71
CA ALA A 259 -25.68 13.93 26.73
C ALA A 259 -25.86 12.69 27.65
N ALA A 260 -26.56 12.84 28.78
CA ALA A 260 -26.88 11.72 29.68
C ALA A 260 -27.74 10.63 29.01
N THR A 261 -28.69 11.01 28.15
CA THR A 261 -29.54 10.08 27.40
C THR A 261 -28.72 9.31 26.36
N LEU A 262 -27.77 9.98 25.69
CA LEU A 262 -26.88 9.35 24.71
C LEU A 262 -25.85 8.40 25.36
N PHE A 263 -25.28 8.76 26.52
CA PHE A 263 -24.44 7.86 27.32
C PHE A 263 -25.21 6.63 27.79
N GLY A 264 -26.47 6.78 28.19
CA GLY A 264 -27.36 5.67 28.54
C GLY A 264 -27.63 4.73 27.35
N MET A 265 -27.76 5.28 26.16
CA MET A 265 -27.92 4.51 24.92
C MET A 265 -26.65 3.73 24.56
N GLY A 266 -25.46 4.34 24.74
CA GLY A 266 -24.17 3.66 24.59
C GLY A 266 -23.98 2.50 25.58
N GLN A 267 -24.40 2.68 26.84
CA GLN A 267 -24.38 1.59 27.83
C GLN A 267 -25.35 0.45 27.50
N GLN A 268 -26.55 0.74 26.97
CA GLN A 268 -27.48 -0.30 26.53
C GLN A 268 -26.97 -1.08 25.31
N GLN A 269 -26.22 -0.43 24.41
CA GLN A 269 -25.62 -1.09 23.25
C GLN A 269 -24.48 -2.04 23.63
N GLN A 270 -23.78 -1.77 24.74
CA GLN A 270 -22.76 -2.66 25.29
C GLN A 270 -23.33 -3.84 26.09
N GLN A 271 -24.60 -3.76 26.50
CA GLN A 271 -25.35 -4.85 27.16
C GLN A 271 -26.19 -5.71 26.20
N GLN A 272 -26.20 -5.35 24.91
CA GLN A 272 -26.77 -6.15 23.82
C GLN A 272 -25.69 -6.69 22.87
N GLN A 273 -24.54 -7.10 23.41
CA GLN A 273 -23.90 -8.27 22.82
C GLN A 273 -24.79 -9.46 23.19
N PRO A 274 -25.42 -10.17 22.23
CA PRO A 274 -25.99 -11.45 22.57
C PRO A 274 -24.82 -12.27 23.10
N ALA A 275 -24.86 -12.64 24.37
CA ALA A 275 -24.18 -13.84 24.82
C ALA A 275 -24.67 -14.94 23.86
N ALA A 276 -23.85 -15.21 22.84
CA ALA A 276 -24.19 -16.14 21.80
C ALA A 276 -24.30 -17.49 22.49
N ASN A 277 -25.52 -17.90 22.80
CA ASN A 277 -25.88 -19.29 23.11
C ASN A 277 -25.71 -20.17 21.85
N GLY A 278 -24.59 -20.02 21.16
CA GLY A 278 -24.20 -20.79 20.00
C GLY A 278 -23.07 -21.74 20.39
N TRP A 279 -23.12 -22.97 19.91
CA TRP A 279 -22.07 -23.96 20.17
C TRP A 279 -21.05 -23.97 19.03
N THR A 280 -19.80 -24.26 19.37
CA THR A 280 -18.72 -24.42 18.40
C THR A 280 -18.72 -25.85 17.86
N CYS A 281 -18.73 -26.00 16.54
CA CYS A 281 -18.70 -27.30 15.90
C CYS A 281 -17.32 -27.95 16.09
N PRO A 282 -17.22 -29.11 16.76
CA PRO A 282 -15.94 -29.78 16.99
C PRO A 282 -15.36 -30.40 15.71
N LYS A 283 -16.16 -30.52 14.63
CA LYS A 283 -15.72 -31.11 13.36
C LYS A 283 -15.06 -30.10 12.42
N CYS A 284 -15.59 -28.87 12.35
CA CYS A 284 -15.12 -27.86 11.39
C CYS A 284 -14.74 -26.51 12.03
N GLY A 285 -14.85 -26.36 13.35
CA GLY A 285 -14.49 -25.13 14.06
C GLY A 285 -15.50 -23.99 13.94
N GLN A 286 -16.62 -24.16 13.23
CA GLN A 286 -17.64 -23.13 13.08
C GLN A 286 -18.24 -22.75 14.44
N THR A 287 -18.10 -21.49 14.84
CA THR A 287 -18.69 -20.92 16.05
C THR A 287 -20.09 -20.36 15.77
N GLY A 288 -20.89 -20.15 16.82
CA GLY A 288 -22.19 -19.48 16.70
C GLY A 288 -23.34 -20.34 16.17
N ASN A 289 -23.25 -21.68 16.19
CA ASN A 289 -24.35 -22.54 15.75
C ASN A 289 -25.52 -22.48 16.74
N THR A 290 -26.71 -22.08 16.31
CA THR A 290 -27.92 -21.97 17.16
C THR A 290 -28.87 -23.17 17.05
N GLY A 291 -28.75 -23.97 15.98
CA GLY A 291 -29.59 -25.16 15.72
C GLY A 291 -29.03 -26.48 16.29
N LYS A 292 -29.79 -27.57 16.07
CA LYS A 292 -29.38 -28.96 16.40
C LYS A 292 -28.26 -29.49 15.50
N PHE A 293 -27.96 -28.81 14.39
CA PHE A 293 -26.91 -29.16 13.44
C PHE A 293 -26.05 -27.94 13.14
N CYS A 294 -24.79 -28.17 12.80
CA CYS A 294 -23.85 -27.13 12.39
C CYS A 294 -24.30 -26.54 11.04
N ALA A 295 -24.34 -25.21 10.95
CA ALA A 295 -24.77 -24.52 9.74
C ALA A 295 -23.81 -24.68 8.55
N ASN A 296 -22.54 -25.04 8.82
CA ASN A 296 -21.51 -25.20 7.80
C ASN A 296 -21.41 -26.67 7.33
N CYS A 297 -21.25 -27.62 8.26
CA CYS A 297 -20.96 -29.01 7.90
C CYS A 297 -22.09 -30.01 8.22
N GLY A 298 -23.22 -29.55 8.75
CA GLY A 298 -24.37 -30.40 9.09
C GLY A 298 -24.15 -31.35 10.28
N ALA A 299 -23.01 -31.29 10.97
CA ALA A 299 -22.75 -32.14 12.13
C ALA A 299 -23.74 -31.85 13.28
N ALA A 300 -24.26 -32.88 13.93
CA ALA A 300 -25.19 -32.71 15.04
C ALA A 300 -24.51 -32.05 16.26
N LYS A 301 -25.28 -31.26 17.00
CA LYS A 301 -24.87 -30.69 18.29
C LYS A 301 -24.54 -31.85 19.24
N PRO A 302 -23.37 -31.86 19.88
CA PRO A 302 -23.06 -32.86 20.91
C PRO A 302 -24.10 -32.78 22.04
N GLU A 303 -24.86 -33.85 22.26
CA GLU A 303 -25.76 -33.94 23.41
C GLU A 303 -24.92 -34.09 24.68
N ALA A 304 -25.03 -33.11 25.59
CA ALA A 304 -24.41 -33.20 26.90
C ALA A 304 -25.21 -34.18 27.76
N GLY A 305 -24.77 -35.44 27.79
CA GLY A 305 -25.34 -36.48 28.66
C GLY A 305 -25.38 -37.84 27.99
N GLY A 306 -24.24 -38.55 27.99
CA GLY A 306 -24.20 -39.95 27.58
C GLY A 306 -24.97 -40.84 28.56
N TRP A 307 -25.76 -41.79 28.05
CA TRP A 307 -26.46 -42.77 28.91
C TRP A 307 -25.73 -44.11 28.95
N THR A 308 -25.89 -44.82 30.06
CA THR A 308 -25.32 -46.17 30.26
C THR A 308 -26.34 -47.22 29.84
N CYS A 309 -25.91 -48.15 28.99
CA CYS A 309 -26.79 -49.19 28.49
C CYS A 309 -27.13 -50.20 29.59
N ALA A 310 -28.41 -50.30 29.94
CA ALA A 310 -28.89 -51.25 30.94
C ALA A 310 -28.68 -52.73 30.53
N LYS A 311 -28.52 -53.02 29.23
CA LYS A 311 -28.37 -54.39 28.71
C LYS A 311 -26.92 -54.88 28.68
N CYS A 312 -25.97 -54.01 28.36
CA CYS A 312 -24.56 -54.41 28.19
C CYS A 312 -23.55 -53.58 29.00
N GLY A 313 -24.01 -52.59 29.78
CA GLY A 313 -23.17 -51.75 30.63
C GLY A 313 -22.38 -50.65 29.91
N GLN A 314 -22.49 -50.50 28.58
CA GLN A 314 -21.75 -49.48 27.83
C GLN A 314 -22.14 -48.07 28.28
N THR A 315 -21.18 -47.28 28.75
CA THR A 315 -21.36 -45.86 29.13
C THR A 315 -21.11 -44.94 27.94
N GLY A 316 -21.59 -43.69 28.02
CA GLY A 316 -21.28 -42.66 27.02
C GLY A 316 -22.06 -42.74 25.71
N ASN A 317 -23.21 -43.42 25.67
CA ASN A 317 -24.04 -43.46 24.45
C ASN A 317 -24.70 -42.09 24.22
N THR A 318 -24.50 -41.49 23.05
CA THR A 318 -25.02 -40.15 22.68
C THR A 318 -26.21 -40.18 21.70
N GLY A 319 -26.75 -41.37 21.41
CA GLY A 319 -27.87 -41.58 20.48
C GLY A 319 -29.03 -42.38 21.06
N LYS A 320 -30.08 -42.63 20.26
CA LYS A 320 -31.27 -43.42 20.67
C LYS A 320 -30.99 -44.91 20.90
N PHE A 321 -29.86 -45.41 20.40
CA PHE A 321 -29.44 -46.81 20.50
C PHE A 321 -28.04 -46.90 21.09
N CYS A 322 -27.75 -47.98 21.82
CA CYS A 322 -26.44 -48.26 22.36
C CYS A 322 -25.45 -48.54 21.23
N SER A 323 -24.28 -47.90 21.27
CA SER A 323 -23.22 -48.06 20.26
C SER A 323 -22.57 -49.45 20.25
N ASN A 324 -22.73 -50.22 21.33
CA ASN A 324 -22.15 -51.57 21.45
C ASN A 324 -23.17 -52.67 21.11
N CYS A 325 -24.37 -52.64 21.68
CA CYS A 325 -25.34 -53.73 21.53
C CYS A 325 -26.64 -53.37 20.78
N GLY A 326 -26.79 -52.12 20.32
CA GLY A 326 -27.97 -51.67 19.58
C GLY A 326 -29.27 -51.56 20.39
N ALA A 327 -29.25 -51.81 21.71
CA ALA A 327 -30.42 -51.66 22.56
C ALA A 327 -30.89 -50.19 22.59
N ALA A 328 -32.20 -49.96 22.59
CA ALA A 328 -32.76 -48.62 22.70
C ALA A 328 -32.46 -47.98 24.07
N LYS A 329 -32.39 -46.66 24.10
CA LYS A 329 -32.25 -45.87 25.33
C LYS A 329 -33.40 -46.20 26.30
N PRO A 330 -33.12 -46.51 27.59
CA PRO A 330 -34.14 -46.63 28.62
C PRO A 330 -34.95 -45.34 28.76
#